data_AF-A0A4Y7U5T8-F1
#
_entry.id   AF-A0A4Y7U5T8-F1
#
_cell.length_a   1.000
_cell.length_b   1.000
_cell.length_c   1.000
_cell.angle_alpha   90.00
_cell.angle_beta   90.00
_cell.angle_gamma   90.00
#
_symmetry.space_group_name_H-M   'P 1'
#
loop_
_entity.id
_entity.type
_entity.pdbx_description
1 polymer ?
#
loop_
_entity_poly.entity_id
_entity_poly.type
_entity_poly.pdbx_seq_one_letter_code
_entity_poly.pdbx_strand_id
1 'polypeptide(L)'
;DLSPHITIETSIIEHHNLKLRNQNFQPQKCDYWNLTFKDNGIGFEAEFNELIFVMFQRLHHSHEYSGTGIGLAIVKKIVDNHNGIIHAEGILNEGTTFEVFIPVHQNSETVLQETVLIDLQYELANV
;
A
#
# COMPACT_ATOMS: atom_id res chain seq x y z
N ASP A 1 16.30 0.19 -27.19
CA ASP A 1 16.50 0.97 -25.96
C ASP A 1 15.39 1.99 -25.88
N LEU A 2 14.46 1.81 -24.94
CA LEU A 2 13.36 2.75 -24.70
C LEU A 2 13.81 3.70 -23.58
N SER A 3 13.58 5.00 -23.76
CA SER A 3 13.83 5.97 -22.69
C SER A 3 12.96 5.63 -21.48
N PRO A 4 13.52 5.69 -20.25
CA PRO A 4 12.73 5.52 -19.04
C PRO A 4 11.56 6.51 -19.02
N HIS A 5 10.36 6.00 -18.74
CA HIS A 5 9.13 6.77 -18.68
C HIS A 5 8.35 6.34 -17.45
N ILE A 6 7.86 7.32 -16.70
CA ILE A 6 7.00 7.11 -15.55
C ILE A 6 5.76 7.98 -15.71
N THR A 7 4.58 7.37 -15.58
CA THR A 7 3.29 8.06 -15.49
C THR A 7 2.78 7.99 -14.06
N ILE A 8 2.22 9.10 -13.57
CA ILE A 8 1.60 9.19 -12.25
C ILE A 8 0.17 9.70 -12.44
N GLU A 9 -0.80 8.94 -11.94
CA GLU A 9 -2.22 9.25 -12.00
C GLU A 9 -2.79 9.27 -10.59
N THR A 10 -3.82 10.08 -10.36
CA THR A 10 -4.50 10.16 -9.07
C THR A 10 -6.00 10.28 -9.26
N SER A 11 -6.76 9.62 -8.37
CA SER A 11 -8.22 9.74 -8.31
C SER A 11 -8.70 9.48 -6.88
N ILE A 12 -9.97 9.79 -6.60
CA ILE A 12 -10.65 9.34 -5.39
C ILE A 12 -11.49 8.12 -5.76
N ILE A 13 -11.39 7.06 -4.96
CA ILE A 13 -12.23 5.88 -5.04
C ILE A 13 -13.19 5.90 -3.86
N GLU A 14 -14.48 5.89 -4.19
CA GLU A 14 -15.53 5.79 -3.18
C GLU A 14 -15.45 4.45 -2.46
N HIS A 15 -15.70 4.43 -1.15
CA HIS A 15 -15.60 3.23 -0.31
C HIS A 15 -16.23 1.98 -0.93
N HIS A 16 -17.43 2.11 -1.49
CA HIS A 16 -18.20 0.99 -2.04
C HIS A 16 -17.66 0.46 -3.38
N ASN A 17 -16.78 1.23 -4.03
CA ASN A 17 -16.10 0.86 -5.27
C ASN A 17 -14.70 0.30 -5.02
N LEU A 18 -14.21 0.34 -3.77
CA LEU A 18 -12.91 -0.22 -3.41
C LEU A 18 -12.96 -1.75 -3.46
N LYS A 19 -12.45 -2.33 -4.55
CA LYS A 19 -12.30 -3.78 -4.72
C LYS A 19 -10.85 -4.16 -4.48
N LEU A 20 -10.53 -4.56 -3.26
CA LEU A 20 -9.18 -5.05 -2.93
C LEU A 20 -9.04 -6.50 -3.41
N ARG A 21 -8.02 -6.74 -4.24
CA ARG A 21 -7.83 -8.01 -4.97
C ARG A 21 -7.49 -9.20 -4.09
N ASN A 22 -6.91 -9.01 -2.90
CA ASN A 22 -6.60 -10.06 -1.93
C ASN A 22 -5.94 -9.42 -0.71
N GLN A 23 -6.64 -9.14 0.40
CA GLN A 23 -5.99 -8.91 1.70
C GLN A 23 -6.91 -9.32 2.85
N ASN A 24 -6.35 -9.92 3.89
CA ASN A 24 -6.91 -10.06 5.23
C ASN A 24 -7.09 -8.69 5.95
N PHE A 25 -7.05 -7.60 5.19
CA PHE A 25 -7.20 -6.23 5.65
C PHE A 25 -8.67 -5.85 5.49
N GLN A 26 -9.31 -5.44 6.59
CA GLN A 26 -10.64 -4.84 6.51
C GLN A 26 -10.47 -3.33 6.33
N PRO A 27 -10.68 -2.79 5.10
CA PRO A 27 -10.52 -1.37 4.86
C PRO A 27 -11.52 -0.58 5.71
N GLN A 28 -11.09 0.60 6.17
CA GLN A 28 -11.99 1.57 6.80
C GLN A 28 -13.13 1.91 5.83
N LYS A 29 -14.32 2.15 6.38
CA LYS A 29 -15.49 2.58 5.61
C LYS A 29 -15.42 4.05 5.23
N CYS A 30 -14.47 4.39 4.38
CA CYS A 30 -14.23 5.74 3.88
C CYS A 30 -13.79 5.70 2.41
N ASP A 31 -13.78 6.86 1.78
CA ASP A 31 -13.18 7.02 0.45
C ASP A 31 -11.66 6.99 0.56
N TYR A 32 -11.00 6.66 -0.55
CA TYR A 32 -9.55 6.55 -0.63
C TYR A 32 -9.01 7.40 -1.77
N TRP A 33 -7.90 8.09 -1.54
CA TRP A 33 -7.02 8.52 -2.63
C TRP A 33 -6.37 7.31 -3.25
N ASN A 34 -6.50 7.11 -4.57
CA ASN A 34 -5.73 6.14 -5.34
C ASN A 34 -4.63 6.89 -6.11
N LEU A 35 -3.38 6.55 -5.83
CA LEU A 35 -2.20 7.02 -6.57
C LEU A 35 -1.65 5.84 -7.37
N THR A 36 -1.63 5.98 -8.69
CA THR A 36 -1.12 4.96 -9.60
C THR A 36 0.19 5.42 -10.22
N PHE A 37 1.24 4.62 -10.07
CA PHE A 37 2.56 4.85 -10.66
C PHE A 37 2.83 3.75 -11.68
N LYS A 38 3.11 4.12 -12.93
CA LYS A 38 3.42 3.19 -14.01
C LYS A 38 4.79 3.49 -14.58
N ASP A 39 5.67 2.50 -14.66
CA ASP A 39 6.93 2.59 -15.38
C ASP A 39 6.93 1.70 -16.62
N ASN A 40 7.88 1.93 -17.53
CA ASN A 40 8.17 1.08 -18.68
C ASN A 40 9.46 0.27 -18.48
N GLY A 41 9.79 -0.06 -17.23
CA GLY A 41 10.98 -0.82 -16.86
C GLY A 41 10.89 -2.30 -17.21
N ILE A 42 11.75 -3.11 -16.60
CA ILE A 42 11.83 -4.55 -16.87
C ILE A 42 10.65 -5.36 -16.34
N GLY A 43 9.84 -4.80 -15.43
CA GLY A 43 8.76 -5.51 -14.75
C GLY A 43 9.25 -6.72 -13.94
N PHE A 44 8.32 -7.57 -13.51
CA PHE A 44 8.60 -8.82 -12.80
C PHE A 44 7.42 -9.80 -12.93
N GLU A 45 7.63 -11.05 -12.53
CA GLU A 45 6.59 -12.09 -12.57
C GLU A 45 5.56 -11.90 -11.45
N ALA A 46 4.29 -12.19 -11.73
CA ALA A 46 3.17 -11.94 -10.81
C ALA A 46 3.31 -12.64 -9.44
N GLU A 47 4.06 -13.73 -9.35
CA GLU A 47 4.37 -14.42 -8.08
C GLU A 47 5.14 -13.53 -7.09
N PHE A 48 5.79 -12.47 -7.56
CA PHE A 48 6.53 -11.54 -6.73
C PHE A 48 5.73 -10.32 -6.27
N ASN A 49 4.47 -10.15 -6.70
CA ASN A 49 3.64 -8.97 -6.40
C ASN A 49 3.63 -8.58 -4.91
N GLU A 50 3.64 -9.56 -4.00
CA GLU A 50 3.72 -9.31 -2.54
C GLU A 50 5.16 -9.32 -2.01
N LEU A 51 6.04 -10.11 -2.61
CA LEU A 51 7.42 -10.32 -2.17
C LEU A 51 8.30 -9.08 -2.37
N ILE A 52 8.00 -8.23 -3.35
CA ILE A 52 8.77 -7.00 -3.61
C ILE A 52 8.77 -6.00 -2.45
N PHE A 53 7.82 -6.12 -1.51
CA PHE A 53 7.73 -5.27 -0.33
C PHE A 53 8.53 -5.81 0.86
N VAL A 54 9.08 -7.02 0.77
CA VAL A 54 9.88 -7.64 1.83
C VAL A 54 11.29 -7.03 1.84
N MET A 55 11.74 -6.59 3.01
CA MET A 55 13.10 -6.06 3.21
C MET A 55 14.17 -7.02 2.67
N PHE A 56 15.13 -6.46 1.93
CA PHE A 56 16.30 -7.17 1.40
C PHE A 56 16.03 -8.24 0.35
N GLN A 57 14.79 -8.46 -0.07
CA GLN A 57 14.51 -9.30 -1.23
C GLN A 57 14.76 -8.52 -2.52
N ARG A 58 15.61 -9.07 -3.38
CA ARG A 58 15.88 -8.57 -4.72
C ARG A 58 15.43 -9.62 -5.71
N LEU A 59 14.63 -9.23 -6.70
CA LEU A 59 14.18 -10.15 -7.74
C LEU A 59 15.26 -10.43 -8.79
N HIS A 60 16.17 -9.49 -9.03
CA HIS A 60 17.27 -9.65 -9.98
C HIS A 60 18.62 -9.66 -9.25
N HIS A 61 19.49 -10.58 -9.68
CA HIS A 61 20.83 -10.78 -9.12
C HIS A 61 21.65 -9.49 -9.13
N SER A 62 22.50 -9.36 -8.11
CA SER A 62 23.14 -8.11 -7.69
C SER A 62 24.06 -7.41 -8.69
N HIS A 63 24.25 -7.97 -9.87
CA HIS A 63 25.20 -7.47 -10.87
C HIS A 63 24.61 -6.48 -11.88
N GLU A 64 23.30 -6.48 -12.13
CA GLU A 64 22.74 -5.63 -13.19
C GLU A 64 22.23 -4.26 -12.71
N TYR A 65 21.88 -4.13 -11.42
CA TYR A 65 21.31 -2.88 -10.89
C TYR A 65 21.82 -2.59 -9.46
N SER A 66 22.27 -1.35 -9.21
CA SER A 66 22.69 -0.90 -7.88
C SER A 66 21.47 -0.55 -7.01
N GLY A 67 21.53 -0.88 -5.72
CA GLY A 67 20.43 -0.58 -4.79
C GLY A 67 20.46 -1.45 -3.53
N THR A 68 19.92 -0.90 -2.43
CA THR A 68 19.85 -1.60 -1.13
C THR A 68 18.63 -2.52 -0.99
N GLY A 69 17.65 -2.43 -1.91
CA GLY A 69 16.39 -3.18 -1.82
C GLY A 69 15.49 -2.72 -0.67
N ILE A 70 15.72 -1.52 -0.11
CA ILE A 70 14.98 -1.00 1.05
C ILE A 70 13.80 -0.11 0.63
N GLY A 71 13.84 0.46 -0.57
CA GLY A 71 12.90 1.50 -1.03
C GLY A 71 11.42 1.07 -0.91
N LEU A 72 11.04 -0.05 -1.52
CA LEU A 72 9.64 -0.52 -1.50
C LEU A 72 9.18 -0.95 -0.10
N ALA A 73 10.08 -1.47 0.74
CA ALA A 73 9.76 -1.76 2.13
C ALA A 73 9.47 -0.49 2.95
N ILE A 74 10.21 0.60 2.70
CA ILE A 74 9.91 1.92 3.29
C ILE A 74 8.54 2.41 2.80
N VAL A 75 8.27 2.32 1.50
CA VAL A 75 6.97 2.73 0.94
C VAL A 75 5.84 1.94 1.60
N LYS A 76 5.95 0.61 1.70
CA LYS A 76 4.99 -0.23 2.40
C LYS A 76 4.77 0.24 3.84
N LYS A 77 5.85 0.53 4.58
CA LYS A 77 5.75 1.02 5.96
C LYS A 77 5.08 2.39 6.06
N ILE A 78 5.35 3.30 5.13
CA ILE A 78 4.70 4.62 5.07
C ILE A 78 3.20 4.44 4.82
N VAL A 79 2.82 3.63 3.85
CA VAL A 79 1.42 3.37 3.50
C VAL A 79 0.68 2.73 4.68
N ASP A 80 1.29 1.72 5.32
CA ASP A 80 0.71 1.06 6.50
C ASP A 80 0.50 2.03 7.66
N ASN A 81 1.46 2.94 7.91
CA ASN A 81 1.33 3.96 8.95
C ASN A 81 0.21 4.97 8.68
N HIS A 82 -0.28 5.09 7.43
CA HIS A 82 -1.43 5.92 7.07
C HIS A 82 -2.73 5.11 6.97
N ASN A 83 -2.74 3.86 7.47
CA ASN A 83 -3.86 2.92 7.31
C ASN A 83 -4.23 2.69 5.84
N GLY A 84 -3.26 2.86 4.95
CA GLY A 84 -3.42 2.69 3.53
C GLY A 84 -3.09 1.28 3.08
N ILE A 85 -3.21 1.09 1.77
CA ILE A 85 -2.95 -0.17 1.08
C ILE A 85 -2.04 0.11 -0.10
N ILE A 86 -1.08 -0.77 -0.38
CA ILE A 86 -0.24 -0.69 -1.57
C ILE A 86 -0.22 -2.03 -2.28
N HIS A 87 -0.45 -1.99 -3.59
CA HIS A 87 -0.40 -3.12 -4.51
C HIS A 87 0.67 -2.85 -5.58
N ALA A 88 1.18 -3.93 -6.16
CA ALA A 88 2.02 -3.85 -7.35
C ALA A 88 1.68 -4.98 -8.31
N GLU A 89 1.70 -4.66 -9.60
CA GLU A 89 1.54 -5.60 -10.70
C GLU A 89 2.68 -5.37 -11.69
N GLY A 90 3.52 -6.38 -11.87
CA GLY A 90 4.60 -6.38 -12.86
C GLY A 90 4.22 -7.20 -14.09
N ILE A 91 4.65 -6.75 -15.27
CA ILE A 91 4.64 -7.56 -16.48
C ILE A 91 6.05 -7.53 -17.08
N LEU A 92 6.66 -8.71 -17.23
CA LEU A 92 8.03 -8.83 -17.69
C LEU A 92 8.21 -8.13 -19.05
N ASN A 93 9.19 -7.22 -19.12
CA ASN A 93 9.53 -6.35 -20.26
C ASN A 93 8.48 -5.30 -20.67
N GLU A 94 7.37 -5.16 -19.93
CA GLU A 94 6.37 -4.11 -20.17
C GLU A 94 6.36 -3.05 -19.05
N GLY A 95 6.89 -3.38 -17.89
CA GLY A 95 7.06 -2.46 -16.76
C GLY A 95 6.27 -2.88 -15.53
N THR A 96 6.07 -1.92 -14.63
CA THR A 96 5.37 -2.13 -13.36
C THR A 96 4.31 -1.07 -13.13
N THR A 97 3.16 -1.49 -12.58
CA THR A 97 2.16 -0.60 -11.99
C THR A 97 2.13 -0.75 -10.48
N PHE A 98 2.27 0.35 -9.74
CA PHE A 98 2.05 0.41 -8.30
C PHE A 98 0.79 1.23 -8.02
N GLU A 99 -0.08 0.73 -7.15
CA GLU A 99 -1.28 1.43 -6.70
C GLU A 99 -1.22 1.64 -5.19
N VAL A 100 -1.38 2.88 -4.75
CA VAL A 100 -1.39 3.26 -3.34
C VAL A 100 -2.74 3.87 -2.99
N PHE A 101 -3.43 3.26 -2.03
CA PHE A 101 -4.72 3.71 -1.52
C PHE A 101 -4.55 4.32 -0.12
N ILE A 102 -4.89 5.58 0.07
CA ILE A 102 -4.83 6.28 1.37
C ILE A 102 -6.24 6.77 1.77
N PRO A 103 -6.74 6.46 2.97
CA PRO A 103 -8.01 7.00 3.47
C PRO A 103 -8.09 8.53 3.33
N VAL A 104 -9.18 9.05 2.76
CA VAL A 104 -9.43 10.51 2.63
C VAL A 104 -9.60 11.15 4.01
N HIS A 105 -10.16 10.40 4.96
CA HIS A 105 -10.27 10.77 6.36
C HIS A 105 -9.66 9.66 7.22
N GLN A 106 -8.62 9.98 7.98
CA GLN A 106 -8.20 9.10 9.08
C GLN A 106 -9.26 9.26 10.16
N ASN A 107 -10.03 8.19 10.40
CA ASN A 107 -11.14 8.27 11.32
C ASN A 107 -10.62 8.47 12.76
N SER A 108 -10.53 9.72 13.21
CA SER A 108 -10.21 10.05 14.60
C SER A 108 -11.29 9.57 15.56
N GLU A 109 -12.50 9.30 15.07
CA GLU A 109 -13.61 8.76 15.84
C GLU A 109 -13.36 7.33 16.34
N THR A 110 -12.62 6.49 15.61
CA THR A 110 -12.36 5.10 16.04
C THR A 110 -11.46 5.08 17.29
N VAL A 111 -10.44 5.94 17.34
CA VAL A 111 -9.55 6.07 18.51
C VAL A 111 -10.31 6.65 19.71
N LEU A 112 -11.18 7.64 19.48
CA LEU A 112 -11.99 8.23 20.54
C LEU A 112 -13.05 7.25 21.08
N GLN A 113 -13.68 6.45 20.21
CA GLN A 113 -14.65 5.43 20.62
C GLN A 113 -13.99 4.28 21.40
N GLU A 114 -12.83 3.78 20.98
CA GLU A 114 -12.09 2.77 21.75
C GLU A 114 -11.66 3.31 23.12
N THR A 115 -11.14 4.54 23.18
CA THR A 115 -10.72 5.17 24.44
C THR A 115 -11.90 5.32 25.41
N VAL A 116 -13.03 5.84 24.92
CA VAL A 116 -14.26 6.02 25.73
C VAL A 116 -14.81 4.67 26.22
N LEU A 117 -14.77 3.62 25.40
CA LEU A 117 -15.22 2.29 25.82
C LEU A 117 -14.32 1.67 26.90
N ILE A 118 -13.00 1.88 26.82
CA ILE A 118 -12.05 1.43 27.83
C ILE A 118 -12.31 2.15 29.16
N ASP A 119 -12.52 3.47 29.13
CA ASP A 119 -12.81 4.27 30.32
C ASP A 119 -14.12 3.83 30.99
N LEU A 120 -15.18 3.62 30.20
CA LEU A 120 -16.47 3.14 30.71
C LEU A 120 -16.39 1.74 31.33
N GLN A 121 -15.62 0.83 30.71
CA GLN A 121 -15.39 -0.50 31.30
C GLN A 121 -14.60 -0.44 32.60
N TYR A 122 -13.61 0.46 32.69
CA TYR A 122 -12.83 0.65 33.90
C TYR A 122 -13.66 1.24 35.05
N GLU A 123 -14.56 2.20 34.77
CA GLU A 123 -15.50 2.70 35.78
C GLU A 123 -16.45 1.61 36.26
N LEU A 124 -17.04 0.81 35.36
CA LEU A 124 -17.94 -0.28 35.73
C LEU A 124 -17.27 -1.41 36.50
N ALA A 125 -15.96 -1.64 36.32
CA ALA A 125 -15.21 -2.66 37.03
C ALA A 125 -14.77 -2.24 38.45
N ASN A 126 -14.85 -0.95 38.78
CA ASN A 126 -14.41 -0.38 40.06
C ASN A 126 -15.58 0.15 40.93
N VAL A 127 -16.82 -0.21 40.58
CA VAL A 127 -18.05 0.01 41.37
C VAL A 127 -18.53 -1.32 41.93
#